data_AF-A0A482XVQ3-F1
#
_entry.id   AF-A0A482XVQ3-F1
#
_cell.length_a   1.000
_cell.length_b   1.000
_cell.length_c   1.000
_cell.angle_alpha   90.00
_cell.angle_beta   90.00
_cell.angle_gamma   90.00
#
_symmetry.space_group_name_H-M   'P 1'
#
loop_
_entity.id
_entity.type
_entity.pdbx_description
1 polymer ?
#
loop_
_entity_poly.entity_id
_entity_poly.type
_entity_poly.pdbx_seq_one_letter_code
_entity_poly.pdbx_strand_id
1 'polypeptide(L)'
;MNQAPKNLLLFVVDSLRWDELPQDLAQRGVTFKTVAQSLYSAPSFSTLSTGLYPQEHGVARWEDKLRTDLPNIYDLPGTDGGFYQDADPQTEAMFRVLSRETATPLKSLKPPFVYLERDTSPHPPLAGFETVTEYYRSRGSNWQTIRNEYREGIETSLDRLEDRLDHLQERGLLDETLVIVTSDHGELFGEHGGVGHTAPAVPELVYVPTVFLYPSLGEDSFHADPANDIIEHVDVVETAVSLMGKNINTSGTNLLEQSRKREWGYNRIEVWNRDKEFYTADSIWGPEGGVAITRNSRIMRTIYAIYRLTRGAERHAARDSPFSLVESYLSNTAQFGKAEFSPSEAEAIIDEFETMLNKRSSEQERLDDATRDRLEELGYLDS
;
A
#
# COMPACT_ATOMS: atom_id res chain seq x y z
N MET A 1 18.10 24.33 17.73
CA MET A 1 16.68 24.49 17.34
C MET A 1 16.48 23.49 16.22
N ASN A 2 15.75 22.41 16.46
CA ASN A 2 15.48 21.40 15.42
C ASN A 2 14.57 22.06 14.39
N GLN A 3 15.10 22.25 13.18
CA GLN A 3 14.39 22.91 12.09
C GLN A 3 13.39 21.91 11.49
N ALA A 4 12.19 22.37 11.15
CA ALA A 4 11.23 21.56 10.42
C ALA A 4 11.79 21.16 9.03
N PRO A 5 11.56 19.92 8.55
CA PRO A 5 11.94 19.53 7.20
C PRO A 5 11.30 20.46 6.17
N LYS A 6 12.08 20.88 5.17
CA LYS A 6 11.58 21.68 4.05
C LYS A 6 11.12 20.80 2.90
N ASN A 7 11.66 19.60 2.78
CA ASN A 7 11.33 18.67 1.71
C ASN A 7 10.79 17.34 2.27
N LEU A 8 10.01 16.65 1.45
CA LEU A 8 9.51 15.30 1.71
C LEU A 8 9.85 14.38 0.54
N LEU A 9 10.49 13.25 0.84
CA LEU A 9 10.63 12.09 -0.04
C LEU A 9 9.86 10.94 0.60
N LEU A 10 8.76 10.51 -0.03
CA LEU A 10 8.02 9.30 0.31
C LEU A 10 8.40 8.22 -0.69
N PHE A 11 9.29 7.31 -0.28
CA PHE A 11 9.78 6.20 -1.09
C PHE A 11 8.95 4.94 -0.76
N VAL A 12 8.14 4.50 -1.70
CA VAL A 12 7.22 3.37 -1.53
C VAL A 12 7.79 2.15 -2.25
N VAL A 13 8.22 1.17 -1.48
CA VAL A 13 8.67 -0.14 -1.97
C VAL A 13 7.43 -0.99 -2.16
N ASP A 14 7.01 -1.19 -3.40
CA ASP A 14 5.78 -1.91 -3.73
C ASP A 14 5.84 -3.36 -3.21
N SER A 15 4.81 -3.77 -2.47
CA SER A 15 4.65 -5.13 -1.92
C SER A 15 5.63 -5.52 -0.81
N LEU A 16 6.37 -4.59 -0.19
CA LEU A 16 7.26 -4.87 0.96
C LEU A 16 6.47 -5.26 2.23
N ARG A 17 6.66 -6.50 2.70
CA ARG A 17 6.04 -7.02 3.92
C ARG A 17 6.73 -6.50 5.18
N TRP A 18 5.96 -6.34 6.26
CA TRP A 18 6.49 -6.00 7.59
C TRP A 18 7.58 -6.97 8.08
N ASP A 19 7.39 -8.27 7.89
CA ASP A 19 8.28 -9.33 8.38
C ASP A 19 9.51 -9.58 7.49
N GLU A 20 9.62 -8.88 6.36
CA GLU A 20 10.77 -8.94 5.44
C GLU A 20 11.53 -7.59 5.39
N LEU A 21 11.22 -6.63 6.27
CA LEU A 21 11.95 -5.37 6.40
C LEU A 21 13.42 -5.61 6.79
N PRO A 22 14.40 -5.12 6.01
CA PRO A 22 15.82 -5.22 6.37
C PRO A 22 16.16 -4.50 7.68
N GLN A 23 16.92 -5.15 8.56
CA GLN A 23 17.22 -4.65 9.91
C GLN A 23 18.05 -3.36 9.90
N ASP A 24 18.94 -3.21 8.92
CA ASP A 24 19.74 -2.01 8.72
C ASP A 24 18.85 -0.81 8.39
N LEU A 25 17.87 -0.95 7.50
CA LEU A 25 16.89 0.10 7.24
C LEU A 25 16.04 0.38 8.50
N ALA A 26 15.57 -0.66 9.19
CA ALA A 26 14.76 -0.51 10.39
C ALA A 26 15.47 0.27 11.51
N GLN A 27 16.80 0.12 11.64
CA GLN A 27 17.62 0.79 12.66
C GLN A 27 18.05 2.22 12.28
N ARG A 28 17.89 2.63 11.01
CA ARG A 28 18.28 3.98 10.55
C ARG A 28 17.28 5.06 10.96
N GLY A 29 16.04 4.68 11.28
CA GLY A 29 14.96 5.61 11.59
C GLY A 29 13.98 5.06 12.60
N VAL A 30 12.91 5.79 12.82
CA VAL A 30 11.81 5.33 13.67
C VAL A 30 10.88 4.48 12.83
N THR A 31 10.76 3.20 13.20
CA THR A 31 10.06 2.19 12.40
C THR A 31 8.74 1.81 13.06
N PHE A 32 7.65 1.92 12.31
CA PHE A 32 6.32 1.50 12.73
C PHE A 32 5.80 0.35 11.88
N LYS A 33 5.04 -0.55 12.51
CA LYS A 33 4.15 -1.47 11.81
C LYS A 33 2.91 -0.71 11.35
N THR A 34 2.67 -0.70 10.05
CA THR A 34 1.60 0.06 9.41
C THR A 34 0.55 -0.88 8.85
N VAL A 35 -0.73 -0.55 9.04
CA VAL A 35 -1.86 -1.20 8.38
C VAL A 35 -2.08 -0.50 7.05
N ALA A 36 -1.84 -1.23 5.96
CA ALA A 36 -2.10 -0.75 4.61
C ALA A 36 -3.59 -0.47 4.41
N GLN A 37 -3.95 0.64 3.78
CA GLN A 37 -5.38 0.98 3.58
C GLN A 37 -6.07 0.09 2.53
N SER A 38 -5.29 -0.49 1.63
CA SER A 38 -5.78 -1.50 0.69
C SER A 38 -4.70 -2.54 0.36
N LEU A 39 -5.09 -3.57 -0.38
CA LEU A 39 -4.22 -4.66 -0.84
C LEU A 39 -3.89 -4.53 -2.35
N TYR A 40 -4.21 -3.38 -2.92
CA TYR A 40 -3.91 -2.97 -4.29
C TYR A 40 -3.15 -1.65 -4.28
N SER A 41 -2.21 -1.49 -5.22
CA SER A 41 -1.46 -0.25 -5.36
C SER A 41 -2.34 0.97 -5.66
N ALA A 42 -3.31 0.87 -6.57
CA ALA A 42 -4.15 2.03 -6.96
C ALA A 42 -4.82 2.76 -5.77
N PRO A 43 -5.62 2.08 -4.92
CA PRO A 43 -6.17 2.67 -3.69
C PRO A 43 -5.09 3.06 -2.67
N SER A 44 -4.09 2.21 -2.41
CA SER A 44 -3.07 2.50 -1.40
C SER A 44 -2.23 3.75 -1.74
N PHE A 45 -1.82 3.93 -2.99
CA PHE A 45 -1.11 5.15 -3.42
C PHE A 45 -2.01 6.39 -3.47
N SER A 46 -3.30 6.21 -3.74
CA SER A 46 -4.28 7.30 -3.62
C SER A 46 -4.44 7.74 -2.16
N THR A 47 -4.42 6.80 -1.21
CA THR A 47 -4.32 7.11 0.24
C THR A 47 -3.00 7.82 0.55
N LEU A 48 -1.85 7.28 0.14
CA LEU A 48 -0.52 7.86 0.41
C LEU A 48 -0.33 9.26 -0.18
N SER A 49 -1.09 9.63 -1.22
CA SER A 49 -1.05 10.97 -1.79
C SER A 49 -2.05 11.95 -1.19
N THR A 50 -3.09 11.49 -0.50
CA THR A 50 -4.19 12.35 -0.01
C THR A 50 -4.35 12.34 1.51
N GLY A 51 -3.88 11.30 2.18
CA GLY A 51 -4.17 11.03 3.59
C GLY A 51 -5.62 10.65 3.86
N LEU A 52 -6.38 10.24 2.83
CA LEU A 52 -7.79 9.85 2.92
C LEU A 52 -7.94 8.34 2.74
N TYR A 53 -9.02 7.75 3.26
CA TYR A 53 -9.33 6.34 3.03
C TYR A 53 -9.87 6.08 1.61
N PRO A 54 -9.83 4.83 1.11
CA PRO A 54 -10.37 4.45 -0.20
C PRO A 54 -11.79 4.97 -0.48
N GLN A 55 -12.67 4.91 0.51
CA GLN A 55 -14.05 5.39 0.42
C GLN A 55 -14.17 6.92 0.36
N GLU A 56 -13.15 7.65 0.81
CA GLU A 56 -13.14 9.11 0.83
C GLU A 56 -12.54 9.69 -0.46
N HIS A 57 -11.40 9.16 -0.91
CA HIS A 57 -10.77 9.57 -2.17
C HIS A 57 -11.38 8.92 -3.42
N GLY A 58 -12.19 7.86 -3.25
CA GLY A 58 -13.02 7.29 -4.32
C GLY A 58 -12.28 6.39 -5.32
N VAL A 59 -11.06 5.97 -5.01
CA VAL A 59 -10.28 5.02 -5.85
C VAL A 59 -10.30 3.68 -5.14
N ALA A 60 -10.93 2.67 -5.73
CA ALA A 60 -10.95 1.31 -5.20
C ALA A 60 -10.20 0.31 -6.10
N ARG A 61 -10.01 0.66 -7.39
CA ARG A 61 -9.45 -0.21 -8.43
C ARG A 61 -8.70 0.58 -9.50
N TRP A 62 -8.02 -0.12 -10.41
CA TRP A 62 -7.25 0.45 -11.51
C TRP A 62 -8.07 1.22 -12.55
N GLU A 63 -9.38 0.98 -12.61
CA GLU A 63 -10.33 1.69 -13.46
C GLU A 63 -10.84 3.01 -12.86
N ASP A 64 -10.49 3.32 -11.61
CA ASP A 64 -10.85 4.59 -10.98
C ASP A 64 -9.69 5.59 -11.10
N LYS A 65 -9.99 6.87 -10.90
CA LYS A 65 -9.01 7.95 -10.96
C LYS A 65 -9.21 8.91 -9.81
N LEU A 66 -8.11 9.37 -9.22
CA LEU A 66 -8.12 10.39 -8.17
C LEU A 66 -8.62 11.70 -8.76
N ARG A 67 -9.68 12.25 -8.15
CA ARG A 67 -10.27 13.51 -8.57
C ARG A 67 -9.28 14.66 -8.40
N THR A 68 -9.33 15.61 -9.34
CA THR A 68 -8.41 16.75 -9.37
C THR A 68 -8.74 17.85 -8.37
N ASP A 69 -9.91 17.81 -7.75
CA ASP A 69 -10.34 18.79 -6.73
C ASP A 69 -10.00 18.35 -5.30
N LEU A 70 -9.52 17.12 -5.10
CA LEU A 70 -9.12 16.62 -3.79
C LEU A 70 -7.74 17.19 -3.39
N PRO A 71 -7.61 17.77 -2.18
CA PRO A 71 -6.31 18.11 -1.63
C PRO A 71 -5.40 16.87 -1.57
N ASN A 72 -4.16 17.05 -1.99
CA ASN A 72 -3.16 16.00 -2.02
C ASN A 72 -1.77 16.61 -1.78
N ILE A 73 -0.79 15.76 -1.51
CA ILE A 73 0.57 16.18 -1.15
C ILE A 73 1.34 16.83 -2.31
N TYR A 74 0.94 16.62 -3.57
CA TYR A 74 1.62 17.19 -4.73
C TYR A 74 1.35 18.69 -4.85
N ASP A 75 0.20 19.16 -4.39
CA ASP A 75 -0.27 20.53 -4.57
C ASP A 75 -0.11 21.39 -3.28
N LEU A 76 0.77 20.97 -2.36
CA LEU A 76 1.03 21.72 -1.13
C LEU A 76 1.53 23.16 -1.44
N PRO A 77 0.96 24.19 -0.80
CA PRO A 77 1.33 25.57 -1.12
C PRO A 77 2.82 25.86 -0.89
N GLY A 78 3.50 26.32 -1.93
CA GLY A 78 4.91 26.72 -1.87
C GLY A 78 5.91 25.56 -1.90
N THR A 79 5.49 24.38 -2.33
CA THR A 79 6.39 23.26 -2.66
C THR A 79 6.29 22.89 -4.13
N ASP A 80 7.37 22.37 -4.70
CA ASP A 80 7.36 21.67 -5.98
C ASP A 80 6.91 20.22 -5.77
N GLY A 81 5.92 19.73 -6.51
CA GLY A 81 5.30 18.42 -6.32
C GLY A 81 5.66 17.45 -7.43
N GLY A 82 6.13 16.25 -7.08
CA GLY A 82 6.50 15.23 -8.06
C GLY A 82 6.04 13.82 -7.71
N PHE A 83 5.68 13.06 -8.74
CA PHE A 83 5.52 11.61 -8.67
C PHE A 83 6.49 10.95 -9.66
N TYR A 84 7.10 9.85 -9.25
CA TYR A 84 7.98 9.07 -10.12
C TYR A 84 7.72 7.57 -9.98
N GLN A 85 7.78 6.92 -11.13
CA GLN A 85 7.91 5.48 -11.30
C GLN A 85 8.76 5.28 -12.55
N ASP A 86 9.64 4.29 -12.56
CA ASP A 86 10.45 3.95 -13.74
C ASP A 86 9.62 3.22 -14.80
N ALA A 87 8.70 3.94 -15.41
CA ALA A 87 7.78 3.47 -16.45
C ALA A 87 7.32 4.63 -17.34
N ASP A 88 6.80 4.33 -18.53
CA ASP A 88 6.24 5.36 -19.42
C ASP A 88 4.88 5.85 -18.87
N PRO A 89 4.75 7.15 -18.50
CA PRO A 89 3.53 7.73 -17.95
C PRO A 89 2.29 7.60 -18.84
N GLN A 90 2.47 7.44 -20.15
CA GLN A 90 1.36 7.27 -21.10
C GLN A 90 0.80 5.85 -21.12
N THR A 91 1.51 4.92 -20.50
CA THR A 91 1.21 3.49 -20.57
C THR A 91 0.93 2.90 -19.20
N GLU A 92 1.62 3.42 -18.19
CA GLU A 92 1.58 2.95 -16.84
C GLU A 92 0.34 3.46 -16.11
N ALA A 93 -0.44 2.54 -15.54
CA ALA A 93 -1.76 2.82 -14.97
C ALA A 93 -1.69 3.79 -13.79
N MET A 94 -0.63 3.70 -13.00
CA MET A 94 -0.42 4.50 -11.79
C MET A 94 -0.44 6.01 -12.04
N PHE A 95 0.18 6.47 -13.13
CA PHE A 95 0.17 7.90 -13.48
C PHE A 95 -1.25 8.39 -13.71
N ARG A 96 -2.06 7.62 -14.42
CA ARG A 96 -3.47 7.95 -14.66
C ARG A 96 -4.29 7.92 -13.37
N VAL A 97 -4.13 6.89 -12.53
CA VAL A 97 -4.82 6.77 -11.23
C VAL A 97 -4.56 8.00 -10.38
N LEU A 98 -3.31 8.46 -10.29
CA LEU A 98 -2.91 9.62 -9.49
C LEU A 98 -3.08 10.96 -10.22
N SER A 99 -3.74 10.98 -11.38
CA SER A 99 -3.93 12.20 -12.19
C SER A 99 -2.61 12.92 -12.52
N ARG A 100 -1.53 12.17 -12.78
CA ARG A 100 -0.19 12.67 -13.15
C ARG A 100 0.08 12.40 -14.62
N GLU A 101 0.61 13.40 -15.32
CA GLU A 101 0.90 13.29 -16.77
C GLU A 101 2.35 12.93 -17.07
N THR A 102 3.25 13.11 -16.09
CA THR A 102 4.70 12.95 -16.28
C THR A 102 5.36 12.26 -15.09
N ALA A 103 6.37 11.45 -15.37
CA ALA A 103 7.35 11.02 -14.37
C ALA A 103 8.25 12.21 -14.06
N THR A 104 8.30 12.63 -12.80
CA THR A 104 9.08 13.79 -12.35
C THR A 104 10.34 13.30 -11.66
N PRO A 105 11.53 13.30 -12.29
CA PRO A 105 12.72 12.84 -11.60
C PRO A 105 13.05 13.73 -10.40
N LEU A 106 13.48 13.16 -9.27
CA LEU A 106 13.86 13.92 -8.06
C LEU A 106 14.83 15.09 -8.35
N LYS A 107 15.76 14.89 -9.30
CA LYS A 107 16.74 15.90 -9.73
C LYS A 107 16.14 17.15 -10.39
N SER A 108 14.92 17.10 -10.90
CA SER A 108 14.27 18.27 -11.50
C SER A 108 13.52 19.14 -10.50
N LEU A 109 13.21 18.61 -9.30
CA LEU A 109 12.44 19.33 -8.29
C LEU A 109 13.24 20.43 -7.62
N LYS A 110 12.61 21.59 -7.40
CA LYS A 110 13.20 22.72 -6.66
C LYS A 110 12.75 22.71 -5.21
N PRO A 111 13.65 22.85 -4.22
CA PRO A 111 13.25 22.94 -2.82
C PRO A 111 12.52 24.26 -2.54
N PRO A 112 11.52 24.30 -1.62
CA PRO A 112 10.89 23.16 -0.94
C PRO A 112 10.17 22.21 -1.91
N PHE A 113 10.24 20.89 -1.70
CA PHE A 113 9.52 19.93 -2.56
C PHE A 113 8.82 18.82 -1.78
N VAL A 114 7.83 18.21 -2.43
CA VAL A 114 7.23 16.93 -2.04
C VAL A 114 7.35 15.96 -3.19
N TYR A 115 7.78 14.74 -2.87
CA TYR A 115 8.10 13.74 -3.86
C TYR A 115 7.65 12.36 -3.41
N LEU A 116 6.82 11.70 -4.22
CA LEU A 116 6.40 10.31 -4.02
C LEU A 116 7.01 9.44 -5.11
N GLU A 117 7.77 8.43 -4.73
CA GLU A 117 8.39 7.48 -5.66
C GLU A 117 7.83 6.08 -5.43
N ARG A 118 7.35 5.43 -6.50
CA ARG A 118 6.98 4.01 -6.50
C ARG A 118 8.14 3.19 -7.06
N ASP A 119 8.70 2.32 -6.22
CA ASP A 119 9.68 1.34 -6.63
C ASP A 119 9.05 -0.05 -6.71
N THR A 120 9.08 -0.69 -7.88
CA THR A 120 8.42 -1.98 -8.12
C THR A 120 9.40 -3.16 -8.11
N SER A 121 10.63 -2.98 -7.63
CA SER A 121 11.67 -4.02 -7.74
C SER A 121 11.33 -5.35 -7.04
N PRO A 122 10.62 -5.39 -5.89
CA PRO A 122 10.19 -6.63 -5.27
C PRO A 122 8.78 -7.07 -5.69
N HIS A 123 8.09 -6.30 -6.55
CA HIS A 123 6.78 -6.66 -7.06
C HIS A 123 6.90 -7.66 -8.23
N PRO A 124 6.19 -8.80 -8.22
CA PRO A 124 6.21 -9.74 -9.33
C PRO A 124 5.72 -9.10 -10.65
N PRO A 125 6.37 -9.40 -11.80
CA PRO A 125 7.32 -10.49 -12.03
C PRO A 125 8.74 -10.19 -11.57
N LEU A 126 9.37 -11.17 -10.90
CA LEU A 126 10.74 -11.07 -10.39
C LEU A 126 11.74 -11.69 -11.38
N ALA A 127 13.05 -11.54 -11.10
CA ALA A 127 14.14 -12.17 -11.86
C ALA A 127 14.13 -11.87 -13.38
N GLY A 128 13.64 -10.68 -13.77
CA GLY A 128 13.66 -10.19 -15.15
C GLY A 128 12.63 -10.84 -16.09
N PHE A 129 11.61 -11.51 -15.55
CA PHE A 129 10.49 -12.01 -16.34
C PHE A 129 9.62 -10.84 -16.83
N GLU A 130 9.09 -10.94 -18.06
CA GLU A 130 8.26 -9.87 -18.64
C GLU A 130 6.84 -9.85 -18.07
N THR A 131 6.30 -11.00 -17.65
CA THR A 131 4.93 -11.09 -17.14
C THR A 131 4.81 -11.98 -15.89
N VAL A 132 3.86 -11.64 -15.01
CA VAL A 132 3.50 -12.42 -13.80
C VAL A 132 3.13 -13.86 -14.17
N THR A 133 2.41 -14.04 -15.27
CA THR A 133 2.00 -15.37 -15.74
C THR A 133 3.19 -16.25 -16.11
N GLU A 134 4.18 -15.70 -16.81
CA GLU A 134 5.39 -16.45 -17.18
C GLU A 134 6.25 -16.77 -15.95
N TYR A 135 6.37 -15.81 -15.04
CA TYR A 135 7.09 -15.98 -13.79
C TYR A 135 6.51 -17.15 -12.97
N TYR A 136 5.22 -17.15 -12.65
CA TYR A 136 4.62 -18.23 -11.86
C TYR A 136 4.47 -19.55 -12.62
N ARG A 137 4.37 -19.53 -13.95
CA ARG A 137 4.46 -20.75 -14.76
C ARG A 137 5.83 -21.42 -14.64
N SER A 138 6.90 -20.61 -14.60
CA SER A 138 8.28 -21.07 -14.46
C SER A 138 8.59 -21.55 -13.05
N ARG A 139 8.20 -20.76 -12.03
CA ARG A 139 8.53 -21.05 -10.63
C ARG A 139 7.60 -22.06 -9.97
N GLY A 140 6.34 -22.14 -10.40
CA GLY A 140 5.33 -22.96 -9.73
C GLY A 140 5.26 -22.61 -8.24
N SER A 141 5.21 -23.64 -7.40
CA SER A 141 5.14 -23.52 -5.93
C SER A 141 6.52 -23.56 -5.25
N ASN A 142 7.59 -23.19 -5.96
CA ASN A 142 8.93 -23.13 -5.36
C ASN A 142 9.09 -21.85 -4.52
N TRP A 143 8.49 -21.86 -3.33
CA TRP A 143 8.43 -20.71 -2.43
C TRP A 143 9.80 -20.23 -1.95
N GLN A 144 10.76 -21.15 -1.80
CA GLN A 144 12.11 -20.76 -1.41
C GLN A 144 12.78 -19.90 -2.48
N THR A 145 12.66 -20.29 -3.76
CA THR A 145 13.19 -19.48 -4.86
C THR A 145 12.45 -18.16 -4.97
N ILE A 146 11.12 -18.17 -4.92
CA ILE A 146 10.31 -16.94 -5.02
C ILE A 146 10.68 -15.94 -3.91
N ARG A 147 10.84 -16.40 -2.66
CA ARG A 147 11.26 -15.53 -1.54
C ARG A 147 12.68 -15.00 -1.69
N ASN A 148 13.60 -15.80 -2.25
CA ASN A 148 14.96 -15.32 -2.50
C ASN A 148 14.95 -14.21 -3.57
N GLU A 149 14.23 -14.41 -4.67
CA GLU A 149 14.09 -13.42 -5.74
C GLU A 149 13.37 -12.16 -5.26
N TYR A 150 12.40 -12.30 -4.36
CA TYR A 150 11.74 -11.18 -3.69
C TYR A 150 12.71 -10.35 -2.85
N ARG A 151 13.57 -11.02 -2.05
CA ARG A 151 14.61 -10.34 -1.25
C ARG A 151 15.67 -9.65 -2.10
N GLU A 152 16.07 -10.24 -3.23
CA GLU A 152 16.94 -9.58 -4.22
C GLU A 152 16.26 -8.31 -4.79
N GLY A 153 14.94 -8.35 -4.99
CA GLY A 153 14.13 -7.17 -5.33
C GLY A 153 14.15 -6.09 -4.25
N ILE A 154 14.04 -6.47 -2.97
CA ILE A 154 14.16 -5.54 -1.84
C ILE A 154 15.54 -4.88 -1.81
N GLU A 155 16.62 -5.67 -1.96
CA GLU A 155 17.99 -5.14 -2.03
C GLU A 155 18.14 -4.12 -3.17
N THR A 156 17.55 -4.41 -4.34
CA THR A 156 17.52 -3.47 -5.47
C THR A 156 16.78 -2.17 -5.14
N SER A 157 15.65 -2.24 -4.44
CA SER A 157 14.94 -1.05 -3.96
C SER A 157 15.77 -0.23 -2.98
N LEU A 158 16.53 -0.88 -2.10
CA LEU A 158 17.41 -0.19 -1.15
C LEU A 158 18.59 0.48 -1.85
N ASP A 159 19.20 -0.15 -2.85
CA ASP A 159 20.23 0.49 -3.69
C ASP A 159 19.67 1.76 -4.35
N ARG A 160 18.44 1.69 -4.89
CA ARG A 160 17.76 2.86 -5.47
C ARG A 160 17.45 3.93 -4.44
N LEU A 161 17.09 3.56 -3.21
CA LEU A 161 16.93 4.50 -2.09
C LEU A 161 18.26 5.20 -1.80
N GLU A 162 19.37 4.47 -1.68
CA GLU A 162 20.70 5.06 -1.47
C GLU A 162 21.05 6.06 -2.59
N ASP A 163 20.77 5.73 -3.86
CA ASP A 163 20.95 6.69 -4.96
C ASP A 163 20.16 8.00 -4.75
N ARG A 164 18.95 7.94 -4.18
CA ARG A 164 18.17 9.15 -3.86
C ARG A 164 18.80 9.92 -2.70
N LEU A 165 19.25 9.22 -1.66
CA LEU A 165 19.89 9.83 -0.50
C LEU A 165 21.21 10.51 -0.88
N ASP A 166 22.04 9.85 -1.68
CA ASP A 166 23.27 10.41 -2.24
C ASP A 166 22.96 11.65 -3.07
N HIS A 167 21.95 11.60 -3.93
CA HIS A 167 21.54 12.77 -4.71
C HIS A 167 21.10 13.96 -3.83
N LEU A 168 20.36 13.70 -2.74
CA LEU A 168 19.99 14.73 -1.77
C LEU A 168 21.22 15.28 -1.02
N GLN A 169 22.17 14.41 -0.67
CA GLN A 169 23.41 14.76 0.01
C GLN A 169 24.29 15.65 -0.88
N GLU A 170 24.47 15.29 -2.16
CA GLU A 170 25.23 16.06 -3.14
C GLU A 170 24.65 17.47 -3.36
N ARG A 171 23.32 17.60 -3.23
CA ARG A 171 22.61 18.89 -3.32
C ARG A 171 22.60 19.67 -2.00
N GLY A 172 23.12 19.09 -0.91
CA GLY A 172 23.07 19.67 0.43
C GLY A 172 21.65 19.78 0.99
N LEU A 173 20.74 18.90 0.56
CA LEU A 173 19.32 18.89 0.93
C LEU A 173 18.95 17.76 1.89
N LEU A 174 19.80 16.76 2.10
CA LEU A 174 19.49 15.57 2.90
C LEU A 174 19.05 15.94 4.33
N ASP A 175 19.81 16.80 5.02
CA ASP A 175 19.49 17.23 6.39
C ASP A 175 18.21 18.09 6.49
N GLU A 176 17.70 18.61 5.37
CA GLU A 176 16.44 19.37 5.29
C GLU A 176 15.28 18.55 4.71
N THR A 177 15.48 17.26 4.45
CA THR A 177 14.50 16.39 3.81
C THR A 177 14.03 15.31 4.77
N LEU A 178 12.73 15.26 5.03
CA LEU A 178 12.10 14.11 5.66
C LEU A 178 12.03 13.00 4.61
N VAL A 179 12.68 11.88 4.89
CA VAL A 179 12.58 10.67 4.07
C VAL A 179 11.69 9.68 4.81
N ILE A 180 10.67 9.17 4.13
CA ILE A 180 9.80 8.11 4.64
C ILE A 180 9.90 6.94 3.68
N VAL A 181 10.28 5.78 4.19
CA VAL A 181 10.25 4.52 3.44
C VAL A 181 9.04 3.73 3.89
N THR A 182 8.19 3.30 2.98
CA THR A 182 7.00 2.50 3.32
C THR A 182 6.67 1.48 2.22
N SER A 183 5.59 0.72 2.40
CA SER A 183 4.98 -0.10 1.36
C SER A 183 3.50 0.22 1.22
N ASP A 184 2.95 -0.02 0.04
CA ASP A 184 1.53 0.12 -0.26
C ASP A 184 0.69 -1.08 0.20
N HIS A 185 1.26 -2.29 0.15
CA HIS A 185 0.73 -3.54 0.70
C HIS A 185 1.86 -4.58 0.87
N GLY A 186 1.55 -5.79 1.31
CA GLY A 186 2.50 -6.91 1.38
C GLY A 186 2.38 -7.88 0.19
N GLU A 187 2.87 -9.13 0.36
CA GLU A 187 2.90 -10.16 -0.70
C GLU A 187 2.74 -11.59 -0.14
N LEU A 188 2.04 -12.49 -0.86
CA LEU A 188 1.90 -13.90 -0.48
C LEU A 188 2.87 -14.80 -1.22
N PHE A 189 3.38 -15.82 -0.53
CA PHE A 189 4.33 -16.82 -1.03
C PHE A 189 3.92 -18.25 -0.66
N GLY A 190 2.63 -18.57 -0.83
CA GLY A 190 2.04 -19.87 -0.53
C GLY A 190 1.19 -19.91 0.73
N GLU A 191 1.27 -18.88 1.59
CA GLU A 191 0.39 -18.72 2.74
C GLU A 191 -1.07 -18.72 2.29
N HIS A 192 -1.94 -19.35 3.08
CA HIS A 192 -3.37 -19.50 2.77
C HIS A 192 -3.67 -20.11 1.38
N GLY A 193 -2.70 -20.85 0.82
CA GLY A 193 -2.79 -21.49 -0.49
C GLY A 193 -2.68 -20.53 -1.68
N GLY A 194 -2.41 -19.25 -1.44
CA GLY A 194 -2.26 -18.21 -2.46
C GLY A 194 -0.80 -17.78 -2.65
N VAL A 195 -0.54 -17.16 -3.77
CA VAL A 195 0.63 -16.30 -4.00
C VAL A 195 0.08 -14.93 -4.41
N GLY A 196 0.91 -13.91 -4.55
CA GLY A 196 0.40 -12.61 -4.97
C GLY A 196 -0.35 -11.86 -3.87
N HIS A 197 -0.87 -10.70 -4.24
CA HIS A 197 -1.56 -9.79 -3.32
C HIS A 197 -3.03 -9.71 -3.71
N THR A 198 -3.68 -8.55 -3.54
CA THR A 198 -5.12 -8.35 -3.78
C THR A 198 -6.02 -9.04 -2.76
N ALA A 199 -6.05 -10.37 -2.67
CA ALA A 199 -6.96 -11.09 -1.79
C ALA A 199 -6.41 -12.48 -1.42
N PRO A 200 -6.78 -13.03 -0.24
CA PRO A 200 -7.71 -12.49 0.76
C PRO A 200 -7.06 -11.48 1.73
N ALA A 201 -7.87 -10.79 2.56
CA ALA A 201 -7.35 -9.89 3.59
C ALA A 201 -6.70 -10.67 4.76
N VAL A 202 -5.37 -10.73 4.73
CA VAL A 202 -4.50 -11.55 5.61
C VAL A 202 -3.31 -10.73 6.09
N PRO A 203 -2.68 -11.06 7.24
CA PRO A 203 -1.65 -10.21 7.85
C PRO A 203 -0.43 -9.99 6.93
N GLU A 204 -0.07 -10.97 6.10
CA GLU A 204 1.04 -10.89 5.16
C GLU A 204 0.84 -9.84 4.06
N LEU A 205 -0.42 -9.47 3.78
CA LEU A 205 -0.75 -8.42 2.81
C LEU A 205 -1.06 -7.07 3.47
N VAL A 206 -1.53 -7.08 4.72
CA VAL A 206 -1.99 -5.86 5.41
C VAL A 206 -0.86 -5.16 6.17
N TYR A 207 0.01 -5.91 6.86
CA TYR A 207 1.05 -5.31 7.67
C TYR A 207 2.28 -4.98 6.82
N VAL A 208 2.58 -3.69 6.75
CA VAL A 208 3.70 -3.12 5.99
C VAL A 208 4.59 -2.28 6.90
N PRO A 209 5.89 -2.11 6.57
CA PRO A 209 6.76 -1.23 7.33
C PRO A 209 6.56 0.25 6.94
N THR A 210 6.76 1.14 7.91
CA THR A 210 7.02 2.56 7.66
C THR A 210 8.21 3.01 8.50
N VAL A 211 9.22 3.59 7.86
CA VAL A 211 10.44 4.10 8.50
C VAL A 211 10.53 5.61 8.29
N PHE A 212 10.53 6.39 9.37
CA PHE A 212 10.75 7.83 9.34
C PHE A 212 12.25 8.14 9.54
N LEU A 213 12.85 8.79 8.55
CA LEU A 213 14.25 9.17 8.51
C LEU A 213 14.34 10.70 8.48
N TYR A 214 14.72 11.28 9.62
CA TYR A 214 15.04 12.70 9.74
C TYR A 214 15.96 12.93 10.94
N PRO A 215 17.03 13.75 10.84
CA PRO A 215 18.06 13.82 11.88
C PRO A 215 17.58 14.15 13.30
N SER A 216 16.45 14.86 13.41
CA SER A 216 15.88 15.24 14.71
C SER A 216 14.80 14.31 15.24
N LEU A 217 14.46 13.24 14.52
CA LEU A 217 13.47 12.27 14.96
C LEU A 217 14.14 11.10 15.69
N GLY A 218 13.52 10.71 16.79
CA GLY A 218 13.79 9.48 17.54
C GLY A 218 12.47 8.92 18.07
N GLU A 219 12.49 7.75 18.71
CA GLU A 219 11.28 7.09 19.19
C GLU A 219 10.43 8.02 20.10
N ASP A 220 11.09 8.74 21.02
CA ASP A 220 10.45 9.73 21.92
C ASP A 220 9.86 10.96 21.21
N SER A 221 10.06 11.11 19.89
CA SER A 221 9.43 12.19 19.10
C SER A 221 7.95 11.92 18.84
N PHE A 222 7.52 10.66 18.93
CA PHE A 222 6.16 10.24 18.63
C PHE A 222 5.40 9.89 19.90
N HIS A 223 4.09 10.11 19.88
CA HIS A 223 3.20 9.71 20.96
C HIS A 223 2.67 8.27 20.82
N ALA A 224 2.88 7.64 19.66
CA ALA A 224 2.67 6.21 19.47
C ALA A 224 3.99 5.48 19.75
N ASP A 225 3.93 4.33 20.42
CA ASP A 225 5.07 3.47 20.69
C ASP A 225 5.44 2.69 19.43
N PRO A 226 6.58 2.95 18.76
CA PRO A 226 6.93 2.26 17.52
C PRO A 226 7.09 0.75 17.67
N ALA A 227 7.38 0.26 18.88
CA ALA A 227 7.59 -1.16 19.15
C ALA A 227 6.27 -1.92 19.39
N ASN A 228 5.23 -1.25 19.89
CA ASN A 228 4.01 -1.91 20.36
C ASN A 228 2.74 -1.45 19.64
N ASP A 229 2.72 -0.23 19.11
CA ASP A 229 1.55 0.33 18.44
C ASP A 229 1.60 0.10 16.91
N ILE A 230 0.45 0.27 16.28
CA ILE A 230 0.30 0.30 14.82
C ILE A 230 -0.19 1.66 14.34
N ILE A 231 0.21 2.02 13.13
CA ILE A 231 -0.24 3.22 12.41
C ILE A 231 -0.94 2.85 11.11
N GLU A 232 -1.48 3.83 10.40
CA GLU A 232 -2.09 3.69 9.07
C GLU A 232 -1.40 4.62 8.06
N HIS A 233 -1.49 4.37 6.74
CA HIS A 233 -0.93 5.31 5.74
C HIS A 233 -1.55 6.71 5.87
N VAL A 234 -2.82 6.82 6.26
CA VAL A 234 -3.44 8.13 6.53
C VAL A 234 -2.69 8.90 7.63
N ASP A 235 -2.20 8.21 8.67
CA ASP A 235 -1.40 8.80 9.75
C ASP A 235 0.01 9.18 9.26
N VAL A 236 0.58 8.37 8.35
CA VAL A 236 1.87 8.67 7.71
C VAL A 236 1.79 10.00 6.97
N VAL A 237 0.76 10.19 6.14
CA VAL A 237 0.56 11.43 5.37
C VAL A 237 0.32 12.63 6.29
N GLU A 238 -0.58 12.51 7.27
CA GLU A 238 -0.87 13.59 8.22
C GLU A 238 0.37 14.01 9.00
N THR A 239 1.14 13.04 9.49
CA THR A 239 2.36 13.28 10.25
C THR A 239 3.45 13.92 9.38
N ALA A 240 3.62 13.44 8.14
CA ALA A 240 4.61 13.99 7.20
C ALA A 240 4.32 15.46 6.83
N VAL A 241 3.07 15.77 6.51
CA VAL A 241 2.63 17.14 6.19
C VAL A 241 2.76 18.06 7.41
N SER A 242 2.40 17.55 8.59
CA SER A 242 2.55 18.30 9.85
C SER A 242 4.01 18.61 10.18
N LEU A 243 4.93 17.65 9.97
CA LEU A 243 6.38 17.85 10.14
C LEU A 243 6.90 19.00 9.28
N MET A 244 6.40 19.13 8.05
CA MET A 244 6.76 20.23 7.15
C MET A 244 6.13 21.58 7.53
N GLY A 245 5.33 21.64 8.60
CA GLY A 245 4.53 22.81 8.97
C GLY A 245 3.46 23.15 7.92
N LYS A 246 2.99 22.16 7.18
CA LYS A 246 1.92 22.26 6.17
C LYS A 246 0.62 21.67 6.74
N ASN A 247 -0.49 21.82 6.01
CA ASN A 247 -1.76 21.23 6.39
C ASN A 247 -2.57 20.89 5.13
N ILE A 248 -3.11 19.68 5.08
CA ILE A 248 -4.16 19.26 4.15
C ILE A 248 -5.24 18.52 4.95
N ASN A 249 -6.46 18.47 4.42
CA ASN A 249 -7.54 17.75 5.07
C ASN A 249 -7.34 16.23 4.89
N THR A 250 -6.75 15.58 5.89
CA THR A 250 -6.60 14.12 5.95
C THR A 250 -7.62 13.47 6.89
N SER A 251 -7.59 12.15 6.94
CA SER A 251 -8.27 11.30 7.93
C SER A 251 -7.30 10.69 8.94
N GLY A 252 -6.01 11.04 8.87
CA GLY A 252 -4.98 10.55 9.76
C GLY A 252 -4.87 11.32 11.06
N THR A 253 -3.98 10.82 11.92
CA THR A 253 -3.56 11.45 13.16
C THR A 253 -2.14 11.97 13.03
N ASN A 254 -1.89 13.20 13.44
CA ASN A 254 -0.53 13.71 13.62
C ASN A 254 0.09 13.05 14.86
N LEU A 255 0.98 12.08 14.62
CA LEU A 255 1.59 11.24 15.66
C LEU A 255 2.59 12.00 16.55
N LEU A 256 2.92 13.25 16.22
CA LEU A 256 3.81 14.11 17.01
C LEU A 256 3.09 14.95 18.07
N GLU A 257 1.77 15.07 17.96
CA GLU A 257 0.96 15.87 18.89
C GLU A 257 0.10 14.99 19.81
N GLN A 258 -0.28 13.81 19.35
CA GLN A 258 -1.13 12.88 20.08
C GLN A 258 -0.98 11.45 19.58
N SER A 259 -1.28 10.50 20.45
CA SER A 259 -1.48 9.10 20.03
C SER A 259 -2.74 8.99 19.17
N ARG A 260 -2.82 7.93 18.36
CA ARG A 260 -4.03 7.61 17.60
C ARG A 260 -5.20 7.45 18.59
N LYS A 261 -6.37 8.00 18.21
CA LYS A 261 -7.60 7.82 19.00
C LYS A 261 -8.11 6.37 18.98
N ARG A 262 -7.58 5.55 18.08
CA ARG A 262 -7.97 4.18 17.82
C ARG A 262 -6.73 3.31 17.91
N GLU A 263 -6.85 2.19 18.62
CA GLU A 263 -5.78 1.21 18.80
C GLU A 263 -5.71 0.20 17.64
N TRP A 264 -6.66 0.26 16.70
CA TRP A 264 -6.74 -0.59 15.52
C TRP A 264 -6.61 0.24 14.23
N GLY A 265 -6.13 -0.39 13.16
CA GLY A 265 -6.08 0.15 11.80
C GLY A 265 -7.09 -0.54 10.90
N TYR A 266 -7.52 0.14 9.85
CA TYR A 266 -8.54 -0.33 8.93
C TYR A 266 -7.99 -0.55 7.52
N ASN A 267 -8.41 -1.65 6.91
CA ASN A 267 -8.09 -2.02 5.54
C ASN A 267 -9.36 -2.43 4.80
N ARG A 268 -9.46 -2.00 3.53
CA ARG A 268 -10.52 -2.41 2.62
C ARG A 268 -9.96 -2.91 1.30
N ILE A 269 -10.60 -3.95 0.79
CA ILE A 269 -10.30 -4.53 -0.50
C ILE A 269 -11.58 -4.79 -1.30
N GLU A 270 -11.55 -4.43 -2.57
CA GLU A 270 -12.59 -4.76 -3.54
C GLU A 270 -11.96 -5.33 -4.82
N VAL A 271 -12.36 -6.54 -5.19
CA VAL A 271 -11.92 -7.23 -6.39
C VAL A 271 -13.10 -7.35 -7.33
N TRP A 272 -13.01 -6.65 -8.46
CA TRP A 272 -14.04 -6.61 -9.48
C TRP A 272 -13.53 -7.22 -10.79
N ASN A 273 -14.35 -8.04 -11.42
CA ASN A 273 -14.21 -8.35 -12.85
C ASN A 273 -15.49 -7.90 -13.55
N ARG A 274 -15.36 -6.88 -14.38
CA ARG A 274 -16.48 -6.18 -15.02
C ARG A 274 -17.48 -5.71 -13.96
N ASP A 275 -18.73 -6.14 -14.08
CA ASP A 275 -19.81 -5.76 -13.17
C ASP A 275 -19.98 -6.76 -12.01
N LYS A 276 -19.03 -7.68 -11.83
CA LYS A 276 -19.08 -8.73 -10.83
C LYS A 276 -18.05 -8.52 -9.75
N GLU A 277 -18.52 -8.41 -8.52
CA GLU A 277 -17.71 -8.36 -7.31
C GLU A 277 -17.28 -9.78 -6.92
N PHE A 278 -16.01 -10.12 -7.20
CA PHE A 278 -15.44 -11.43 -6.92
C PHE A 278 -15.07 -11.59 -5.45
N TYR A 279 -14.50 -10.56 -4.84
CA TYR A 279 -14.11 -10.56 -3.45
C TYR A 279 -14.16 -9.15 -2.88
N THR A 280 -14.84 -8.97 -1.75
CA THR A 280 -14.77 -7.72 -0.99
C THR A 280 -14.67 -8.06 0.47
N ALA A 281 -13.75 -7.38 1.16
CA ALA A 281 -13.58 -7.51 2.58
C ALA A 281 -13.22 -6.19 3.23
N ASP A 282 -13.73 -6.02 4.43
CA ASP A 282 -13.28 -5.02 5.38
C ASP A 282 -12.55 -5.73 6.50
N SER A 283 -11.51 -5.10 7.02
CA SER A 283 -10.74 -5.70 8.10
C SER A 283 -10.20 -4.65 9.05
N ILE A 284 -10.10 -5.04 10.32
CA ILE A 284 -9.45 -4.24 11.35
C ILE A 284 -8.32 -5.03 11.99
N TRP A 285 -7.25 -4.33 12.35
CA TRP A 285 -5.98 -4.92 12.76
C TRP A 285 -5.40 -4.15 13.94
N GLY A 286 -5.11 -4.87 15.03
CA GLY A 286 -4.25 -4.38 16.12
C GLY A 286 -2.78 -4.73 15.85
N PRO A 287 -1.89 -4.63 16.85
CA PRO A 287 -0.47 -4.95 16.68
C PRO A 287 -0.17 -6.44 16.46
N GLU A 288 -0.93 -7.33 17.11
CA GLU A 288 -0.64 -8.78 17.17
C GLU A 288 -1.60 -9.63 16.34
N GLY A 289 -2.53 -9.01 15.60
CA GLY A 289 -3.52 -9.72 14.81
C GLY A 289 -4.71 -8.86 14.42
N GLY A 290 -5.64 -9.46 13.68
CA GLY A 290 -6.81 -8.76 13.17
C GLY A 290 -7.94 -9.69 12.75
N VAL A 291 -9.02 -9.07 12.30
CA VAL A 291 -10.23 -9.75 11.86
C VAL A 291 -10.61 -9.20 10.49
N ALA A 292 -10.78 -10.10 9.53
CA ALA A 292 -11.29 -9.80 8.20
C ALA A 292 -12.70 -10.33 8.03
N ILE A 293 -13.57 -9.50 7.48
CA ILE A 293 -15.00 -9.76 7.28
C ILE A 293 -15.28 -9.57 5.79
N THR A 294 -15.63 -10.67 5.13
CA THR A 294 -15.98 -10.63 3.72
C THR A 294 -17.42 -10.14 3.55
N ARG A 295 -17.63 -9.12 2.70
CA ARG A 295 -18.95 -8.48 2.51
C ARG A 295 -19.77 -9.06 1.37
N ASN A 296 -19.13 -9.68 0.38
CA ASN A 296 -19.80 -10.19 -0.80
C ASN A 296 -20.29 -11.64 -0.64
N SER A 297 -20.90 -12.21 -1.68
CA SER A 297 -21.48 -13.56 -1.63
C SER A 297 -20.41 -14.66 -1.60
N ARG A 298 -20.59 -15.67 -0.74
CA ARG A 298 -19.80 -16.91 -0.76
C ARG A 298 -19.76 -17.56 -2.14
N ILE A 299 -20.83 -17.48 -2.93
CA ILE A 299 -20.87 -18.05 -4.29
C ILE A 299 -19.86 -17.34 -5.19
N MET A 300 -19.81 -16.00 -5.12
CA MET A 300 -18.87 -15.21 -5.92
C MET A 300 -17.43 -15.48 -5.51
N ARG A 301 -17.16 -15.58 -4.20
CA ARG A 301 -15.83 -15.94 -3.69
C ARG A 301 -15.41 -17.35 -4.09
N THR A 302 -16.32 -18.31 -4.11
CA THR A 302 -16.04 -19.66 -4.64
C THR A 302 -15.71 -19.63 -6.13
N ILE A 303 -16.47 -18.87 -6.92
CA ILE A 303 -16.18 -18.68 -8.35
C ILE A 303 -14.79 -18.08 -8.52
N TYR A 304 -14.44 -17.09 -7.69
CA TYR A 304 -13.13 -16.45 -7.73
C TYR A 304 -11.99 -17.39 -7.32
N ALA A 305 -12.17 -18.18 -6.28
CA ALA A 305 -11.19 -19.21 -5.90
C ALA A 305 -10.96 -20.23 -7.04
N ILE A 306 -12.04 -20.69 -7.70
CA ILE A 306 -11.95 -21.57 -8.87
C ILE A 306 -11.23 -20.87 -10.02
N TYR A 307 -11.52 -19.59 -10.25
CA TYR A 307 -10.83 -18.78 -11.26
C TYR A 307 -9.32 -18.74 -11.00
N ARG A 308 -8.90 -18.41 -9.77
CA ARG A 308 -7.48 -18.38 -9.39
C ARG A 308 -6.79 -19.73 -9.59
N LEU A 309 -7.47 -20.85 -9.35
CA LEU A 309 -6.93 -22.20 -9.55
C LEU A 309 -6.86 -22.64 -11.03
N THR A 310 -7.68 -22.07 -11.91
CA THR A 310 -7.84 -22.58 -13.28
C THR A 310 -7.34 -21.64 -14.35
N ARG A 311 -7.48 -20.33 -14.15
CA ARG A 311 -7.28 -19.29 -15.16
C ARG A 311 -6.35 -18.17 -14.72
N GLY A 312 -6.26 -17.86 -13.42
CA GLY A 312 -5.36 -16.82 -12.91
C GLY A 312 -3.91 -17.02 -13.36
N ALA A 313 -3.16 -15.92 -13.45
CA ALA A 313 -1.72 -15.92 -13.75
C ALA A 313 -0.94 -16.85 -12.79
N GLU A 314 -1.41 -16.89 -11.56
CA GLU A 314 -0.80 -17.53 -10.41
C GLU A 314 -1.20 -18.98 -10.19
N ARG A 315 -2.10 -19.50 -11.03
CA ARG A 315 -2.65 -20.88 -10.92
C ARG A 315 -1.59 -21.97 -10.85
N HIS A 316 -0.40 -21.70 -11.38
CA HIS A 316 0.73 -22.62 -11.39
C HIS A 316 1.42 -22.73 -10.02
N ALA A 317 1.37 -21.64 -9.25
CA ALA A 317 1.88 -21.56 -7.89
C ALA A 317 0.84 -22.03 -6.85
N ALA A 318 -0.45 -21.85 -7.11
CA ALA A 318 -1.52 -22.28 -6.20
C ALA A 318 -1.82 -23.80 -6.21
N ARG A 319 -1.11 -24.62 -7.02
CA ARG A 319 -1.43 -26.05 -7.22
C ARG A 319 -1.15 -26.95 -6.03
N ASP A 320 -0.21 -26.56 -5.17
CA ASP A 320 0.22 -27.41 -4.05
C ASP A 320 -0.77 -27.37 -2.87
N SER A 321 -1.56 -26.30 -2.76
CA SER A 321 -2.47 -26.07 -1.62
C SER A 321 -3.88 -25.61 -2.05
N PRO A 322 -4.55 -26.29 -2.99
CA PRO A 322 -5.81 -25.81 -3.58
C PRO A 322 -6.95 -25.75 -2.55
N PHE A 323 -6.96 -26.67 -1.57
CA PHE A 323 -7.96 -26.67 -0.51
C PHE A 323 -7.79 -25.49 0.44
N SER A 324 -6.54 -25.11 0.77
CA SER A 324 -6.27 -23.96 1.63
C SER A 324 -6.68 -22.66 0.95
N LEU A 325 -6.42 -22.54 -0.37
CA LEU A 325 -6.93 -21.41 -1.15
C LEU A 325 -8.45 -21.35 -1.09
N VAL A 326 -9.16 -22.44 -1.40
CA VAL A 326 -10.62 -22.42 -1.37
C VAL A 326 -11.15 -22.08 0.03
N GLU A 327 -10.54 -22.63 1.08
CA GLU A 327 -10.92 -22.34 2.47
C GLU A 327 -10.81 -20.85 2.82
N SER A 328 -9.73 -20.19 2.38
CA SER A 328 -9.51 -18.76 2.67
C SER A 328 -10.55 -17.85 1.99
N TYR A 329 -11.12 -18.27 0.86
CA TYR A 329 -12.22 -17.57 0.19
C TYR A 329 -13.62 -17.96 0.70
N LEU A 330 -13.80 -19.13 1.32
CA LEU A 330 -15.11 -19.58 1.81
C LEU A 330 -15.49 -18.99 3.16
N SER A 331 -14.51 -18.61 3.98
CA SER A 331 -14.80 -18.00 5.27
C SER A 331 -15.57 -16.69 5.10
N ASN A 332 -16.53 -16.43 6.00
CA ASN A 332 -17.16 -15.11 6.10
C ASN A 332 -16.37 -14.17 6.99
N THR A 333 -15.72 -14.74 8.00
CA THR A 333 -14.98 -14.02 9.01
C THR A 333 -13.74 -14.82 9.34
N ALA A 334 -12.58 -14.21 9.20
CA ALA A 334 -11.31 -14.82 9.54
C ALA A 334 -10.64 -13.99 10.63
N GLN A 335 -10.16 -14.67 11.67
CA GLN A 335 -9.39 -14.07 12.75
C GLN A 335 -7.95 -14.57 12.66
N PHE A 336 -7.00 -13.64 12.75
CA PHE A 336 -5.58 -13.90 12.61
C PHE A 336 -4.83 -13.44 13.85
N GLY A 337 -3.75 -14.14 14.20
CA GLY A 337 -2.91 -13.80 15.34
C GLY A 337 -3.66 -13.74 16.67
N LYS A 338 -3.21 -12.87 17.56
CA LYS A 338 -3.88 -12.56 18.84
C LYS A 338 -4.71 -11.29 18.68
N ALA A 339 -5.74 -11.34 17.83
CA ALA A 339 -6.65 -10.21 17.68
C ALA A 339 -7.26 -9.81 19.03
N GLU A 340 -7.23 -8.50 19.33
CA GLU A 340 -7.70 -7.92 20.59
C GLU A 340 -9.22 -7.75 20.65
N PHE A 341 -9.89 -8.06 19.54
CA PHE A 341 -11.33 -7.99 19.36
C PHE A 341 -11.86 -9.31 18.79
N SER A 342 -13.06 -9.69 19.23
CA SER A 342 -13.82 -10.80 18.68
C SER A 342 -14.38 -10.45 17.30
N PRO A 343 -14.74 -11.46 16.48
CA PRO A 343 -15.44 -11.25 15.21
C PRO A 343 -16.65 -10.31 15.26
N SER A 344 -17.48 -10.40 16.30
CA SER A 344 -18.66 -9.55 16.45
C SER A 344 -18.32 -8.12 16.86
N GLU A 345 -17.27 -7.92 17.66
CA GLU A 345 -16.77 -6.58 18.00
C GLU A 345 -16.16 -5.91 16.78
N ALA A 346 -15.40 -6.67 15.98
CA ALA A 346 -14.84 -6.18 14.73
C ALA A 346 -15.91 -5.72 13.74
N GLU A 347 -16.98 -6.50 13.56
CA GLU A 347 -18.11 -6.12 12.71
C GLU A 347 -18.72 -4.78 13.16
N ALA A 348 -19.01 -4.64 14.46
CA ALA A 348 -19.60 -3.42 15.01
C ALA A 348 -18.69 -2.20 14.84
N ILE A 349 -17.38 -2.38 15.06
CA ILE A 349 -16.36 -1.34 14.84
C ILE A 349 -16.35 -0.90 13.37
N ILE A 350 -16.32 -1.87 12.45
CA ILE A 350 -16.27 -1.56 11.02
C ILE A 350 -17.54 -0.82 10.59
N ASP A 351 -18.72 -1.29 10.98
CA ASP A 351 -19.98 -0.67 10.58
C ASP A 351 -20.12 0.77 11.10
N GLU A 352 -19.65 1.04 12.33
CA GLU A 352 -19.57 2.41 12.86
C GLU A 352 -18.57 3.26 12.07
N PHE A 353 -17.40 2.69 11.76
CA PHE A 353 -16.35 3.39 11.03
C PHE A 353 -16.76 3.71 9.59
N GLU A 354 -17.36 2.77 8.86
CA GLU A 354 -17.89 2.99 7.51
C GLU A 354 -18.95 4.09 7.51
N THR A 355 -19.81 4.14 8.53
CA THR A 355 -20.80 5.22 8.67
C THR A 355 -20.13 6.58 8.81
N MET A 356 -18.96 6.66 9.46
CA MET A 356 -18.16 7.88 9.55
C MET A 356 -17.51 8.22 8.20
N LEU A 357 -16.90 7.25 7.51
CA LEU A 357 -16.28 7.45 6.20
C LEU A 357 -17.29 7.93 5.15
N ASN A 358 -18.47 7.31 5.10
CA ASN A 358 -19.53 7.67 4.14
C ASN A 358 -20.09 9.09 4.36
N LYS A 359 -19.95 9.67 5.57
CA LYS A 359 -20.29 11.09 5.79
C LYS A 359 -19.26 12.04 5.19
N ARG A 360 -18.03 11.58 5.02
CA ARG A 360 -16.92 12.33 4.41
C ARG A 360 -16.72 12.01 2.92
N SER A 361 -17.32 10.92 2.42
CA SER A 361 -17.11 10.43 1.06
C SER A 361 -17.55 11.41 -0.02
N SER A 362 -16.86 11.32 -1.14
CA SER A 362 -17.08 12.12 -2.34
C SER A 362 -17.46 11.20 -3.52
N GLU A 363 -18.20 11.70 -4.53
CA GLU A 363 -18.60 10.89 -5.70
C GLU A 363 -17.38 10.34 -6.48
N GLN A 364 -17.46 9.09 -6.97
CA GLN A 364 -16.41 8.39 -7.72
C GLN A 364 -16.32 8.84 -9.20
N GLU A 365 -15.11 8.95 -9.74
CA GLU A 365 -14.86 9.21 -11.17
C GLU A 365 -14.23 7.96 -11.82
N ARG A 366 -14.85 7.45 -12.91
CA ARG A 366 -14.47 6.20 -13.59
C ARG A 366 -13.94 6.43 -14.99
N LEU A 367 -13.07 5.53 -15.42
CA LEU A 367 -12.44 5.53 -16.74
C LEU A 367 -13.34 4.94 -17.85
N ASP A 368 -12.92 5.15 -19.10
CA ASP A 368 -13.55 4.61 -20.30
C ASP A 368 -13.13 3.16 -20.61
N ASP A 369 -13.90 2.47 -21.45
CA ASP A 369 -13.73 1.04 -21.73
C ASP A 369 -12.39 0.70 -22.42
N ALA A 370 -11.82 1.61 -23.22
CA ALA A 370 -10.57 1.37 -23.96
C ALA A 370 -9.35 1.22 -23.05
N THR A 371 -9.39 1.87 -21.88
CA THR A 371 -8.34 1.84 -20.88
C THR A 371 -8.28 0.50 -20.13
N ARG A 372 -9.42 -0.19 -20.03
CA ARG A 372 -9.59 -1.45 -19.31
C ARG A 372 -8.87 -2.62 -19.99
N ASP A 373 -9.04 -2.78 -21.30
CA ASP A 373 -8.48 -3.91 -22.05
C ASP A 373 -6.95 -3.98 -21.91
N ARG A 374 -6.30 -2.82 -21.83
CA ARG A 374 -4.86 -2.70 -21.62
C ARG A 374 -4.41 -3.14 -20.23
N LEU A 375 -5.21 -2.88 -19.20
CA LEU A 375 -4.90 -3.29 -17.83
C LEU A 375 -4.94 -4.82 -17.66
N GLU A 376 -5.83 -5.50 -18.40
CA GLU A 376 -5.88 -6.96 -18.45
C GLU A 376 -4.59 -7.54 -19.05
N GLU A 377 -4.04 -6.95 -20.13
CA GLU A 377 -2.79 -7.39 -20.75
C GLU A 377 -1.57 -7.23 -19.81
N LEU A 378 -1.54 -6.17 -19.00
CA LEU A 378 -0.46 -5.89 -18.05
C LEU A 378 -0.58 -6.69 -16.73
N GLY A 379 -1.64 -7.48 -16.57
CA GLY A 379 -1.88 -8.28 -15.36
C GLY A 379 -2.44 -7.50 -14.18
N TYR A 380 -2.90 -6.26 -14.39
CA TYR A 380 -3.54 -5.44 -13.37
C TYR A 380 -5.01 -5.83 -13.10
N LEU A 381 -5.64 -6.55 -14.04
CA LEU A 381 -7.01 -7.04 -13.91
C LEU A 381 -7.08 -8.56 -14.15
N ASP A 382 -7.86 -9.25 -13.33
CA ASP A 382 -8.22 -10.66 -13.50
C ASP A 382 -9.27 -10.79 -14.64
N SER A 383 -8.86 -11.21 -15.84
CA SER A 383 -9.74 -11.39 -17.03
C SER A 383 -10.46 -12.74 -17.10
#